data_AF-A0A661ADB5-F1
#
_entry.id   AF-A0A661ADB5-F1
#
_cell.length_a   1.000
_cell.length_b   1.000
_cell.length_c   1.000
_cell.angle_alpha   90.00
_cell.angle_beta   90.00
_cell.angle_gamma   90.00
#
_symmetry.space_group_name_H-M   'P 1'
#
loop_
_entity.id
_entity.type
_entity.pdbx_description
1 polymer ?
#
loop_
_entity_poly.entity_id
_entity_poly.type
_entity_poly.pdbx_seq_one_letter_code
_entity_poly.pdbx_strand_id
1 'polypeptide(L)'
;VKVRKMEEEKEWREYYGVYLSSLERWGERATSRYSWKLFEILKDTPGVELWCAEYDRKIVAGAVVVYDRHRAIYWHGASLSEYLHLRPVNLLMFSLIMDARKRGKLYFDFNPSGGHEGVLRFKRSFYPHELPSGIIRREPWWRRFLKG
;
A
#
# COMPACT_ATOMS: atom_id res chain seq x y z
N VAL A 1 -2.66 6.99 18.25
CA VAL A 1 -2.49 7.07 16.78
C VAL A 1 -3.80 7.54 16.18
N LYS A 2 -3.78 8.47 15.23
CA LYS A 2 -4.97 8.96 14.51
C LYS A 2 -4.80 8.71 13.01
N VAL A 3 -5.88 8.43 12.29
CA VAL A 3 -5.85 8.21 10.84
C VAL A 3 -6.60 9.33 10.14
N ARG A 4 -6.00 9.89 9.09
CA ARG A 4 -6.64 10.91 8.24
C ARG A 4 -6.14 10.86 6.80
N LYS A 5 -6.93 11.46 5.91
CA LYS A 5 -6.54 11.74 4.53
C LYS A 5 -5.50 12.88 4.51
N MET A 6 -4.56 12.76 3.58
CA MET A 6 -3.49 13.73 3.32
C MET A 6 -3.72 14.37 1.95
N GLU A 7 -3.64 15.70 1.89
CA GLU A 7 -3.98 16.47 0.69
C GLU A 7 -2.81 17.34 0.23
N GLU A 8 -1.98 17.79 1.17
CA GLU A 8 -0.89 18.70 0.89
C GLU A 8 0.34 17.98 0.33
N GLU A 9 1.05 18.61 -0.61
CA GLU A 9 2.27 18.03 -1.19
C GLU A 9 3.31 17.71 -0.11
N LYS A 10 3.41 18.56 0.92
CA LYS A 10 4.32 18.36 2.06
C LYS A 10 4.05 17.03 2.78
N GLU A 11 2.78 16.66 2.95
CA GLU A 11 2.39 15.41 3.62
C GLU A 11 2.70 14.19 2.74
N TRP A 12 2.51 14.31 1.43
CA TRP A 12 2.93 13.28 0.47
C TRP A 12 4.44 13.09 0.46
N ARG A 13 5.22 14.18 0.55
CA ARG A 13 6.68 14.12 0.68
C ARG A 13 7.10 13.46 2.00
N GLU A 14 6.43 13.75 3.10
CA GLU A 14 6.69 13.10 4.38
C GLU A 14 6.38 11.60 4.31
N TYR A 15 5.25 11.22 3.73
CA TYR A 15 4.93 9.81 3.47
C TYR A 15 5.95 9.12 2.56
N TYR A 16 6.45 9.80 1.52
CA TYR A 16 7.51 9.27 0.68
C TYR A 16 8.78 8.98 1.50
N GLY A 17 9.11 9.83 2.49
CA GLY A 17 10.18 9.55 3.46
C GLY A 17 9.94 8.26 4.28
N VAL A 18 8.71 8.03 4.73
CA VAL A 18 8.32 6.77 5.42
C VAL A 18 8.47 5.55 4.51
N TYR A 19 8.15 5.71 3.22
CA TYR A 19 8.39 4.69 2.20
C TYR A 19 9.87 4.42 1.97
N LEU A 20 10.72 5.45 1.88
CA LEU A 20 12.17 5.26 1.77
C LEU A 20 12.75 4.50 2.97
N SER A 21 12.32 4.82 4.19
CA SER A 21 12.68 4.06 5.40
C SER A 21 12.19 2.60 5.33
N SER A 22 11.01 2.36 4.77
CA SER A 22 10.50 1.00 4.54
C SER A 22 11.34 0.24 3.50
N LEU A 23 11.77 0.88 2.42
CA LEU A 23 12.65 0.30 1.41
C LEU A 23 14.01 -0.10 1.99
N GLU A 24 14.59 0.75 2.84
CA GLU A 24 15.84 0.47 3.53
C GLU A 24 15.71 -0.79 4.39
N ARG A 25 14.66 -0.87 5.21
CA ARG A 25 14.35 -2.05 6.03
C ARG A 25 14.09 -3.32 5.20
N TRP A 26 13.43 -3.19 4.06
CA TRP A 26 13.12 -4.35 3.21
C TRP A 26 14.36 -4.88 2.48
N GLY A 27 15.30 -4.00 2.11
CA GLY A 27 16.54 -4.37 1.44
C GLY A 27 16.27 -5.08 0.11
N GLU A 28 16.95 -6.20 -0.12
CA GLU A 28 16.80 -7.04 -1.34
C GLU A 28 15.42 -7.69 -1.47
N ARG A 29 14.65 -7.77 -0.38
CA ARG A 29 13.30 -8.35 -0.41
C ARG A 29 12.26 -7.41 -1.03
N ALA A 30 12.61 -6.15 -1.29
CA ALA A 30 11.71 -5.21 -1.96
C ALA A 30 11.50 -5.62 -3.42
N THR A 31 10.27 -5.98 -3.78
CA THR A 31 9.89 -6.37 -5.15
C THR A 31 9.63 -5.19 -6.07
N SER A 32 9.63 -3.97 -5.54
CA SER A 32 9.34 -2.74 -6.29
C SER A 32 10.07 -1.55 -5.68
N ARG A 33 10.51 -0.63 -6.55
CA ARG A 33 11.18 0.61 -6.18
C ARG A 33 10.65 1.75 -7.05
N TYR A 34 9.80 2.57 -6.45
CA TYR A 34 9.22 3.76 -7.06
C TYR A 34 9.99 5.03 -6.70
N SER A 35 10.11 5.96 -7.66
CA SER A 35 10.66 7.29 -7.44
C SER A 35 9.57 8.26 -6.98
N TRP A 36 9.98 9.42 -6.45
CA TRP A 36 9.07 10.52 -6.08
C TRP A 36 8.13 10.92 -7.22
N LYS A 37 8.62 10.87 -8.48
CA LYS A 37 7.83 11.25 -9.65
C LYS A 37 6.51 10.48 -9.76
N LEU A 38 6.49 9.21 -9.33
CA LEU A 38 5.25 8.43 -9.30
C LEU A 38 4.27 8.98 -8.25
N PHE A 39 4.72 9.31 -7.06
CA PHE A 39 3.87 9.85 -6.00
C PHE A 39 3.34 11.24 -6.34
N GLU A 40 4.13 12.06 -7.03
CA GLU A 40 3.68 13.34 -7.59
C GLU A 40 2.51 13.14 -8.56
N ILE A 41 2.63 12.19 -9.51
CA ILE A 41 1.55 11.86 -10.44
C ILE A 41 0.32 11.32 -9.70
N LEU A 42 0.53 10.41 -8.73
CA LEU A 42 -0.55 9.79 -7.96
C LEU A 42 -1.34 10.81 -7.15
N LYS A 43 -0.69 11.83 -6.59
CA LYS A 43 -1.33 12.89 -5.84
C LYS A 43 -2.39 13.62 -6.66
N ASP A 44 -2.09 13.88 -7.93
CA ASP A 44 -2.97 14.63 -8.83
C ASP A 44 -3.90 13.73 -9.66
N THR A 45 -3.86 12.41 -9.43
CA THR A 45 -4.71 11.45 -10.13
C THR A 45 -6.09 11.35 -9.48
N PRO A 46 -7.19 11.60 -10.21
CA PRO A 46 -8.54 11.46 -9.67
C PRO A 46 -8.82 10.06 -9.12
N GLY A 47 -9.42 10.00 -7.93
CA GLY A 47 -9.73 8.74 -7.25
C GLY A 47 -8.55 8.11 -6.52
N VAL A 48 -7.35 8.71 -6.56
CA VAL A 48 -6.22 8.31 -5.73
C VAL A 48 -6.18 9.18 -4.47
N GLU A 49 -6.06 8.55 -3.31
CA GLU A 49 -5.94 9.26 -2.04
C GLU A 49 -4.82 8.68 -1.19
N LEU A 50 -4.09 9.53 -0.48
CA LEU A 50 -3.16 9.13 0.56
C LEU A 50 -3.86 9.20 1.92
N TRP A 51 -3.79 8.10 2.67
CA TRP A 51 -4.25 7.99 4.04
C TRP A 51 -3.10 7.64 4.95
N CYS A 52 -2.98 8.35 6.06
CA CYS A 52 -1.83 8.23 6.96
C CYS A 52 -2.26 8.08 8.41
N ALA A 53 -1.51 7.25 9.14
CA ALA A 53 -1.57 7.12 10.58
C ALA A 53 -0.52 8.04 11.22
N GLU A 54 -0.97 8.93 12.09
CA GLU A 54 -0.15 9.89 12.81
C GLU A 54 -0.02 9.53 14.29
N TYR A 55 1.20 9.67 14.81
CA TYR A 55 1.50 9.60 16.23
C TYR A 55 2.36 10.80 16.59
N ASP A 56 1.94 11.59 17.57
CA ASP A 56 2.60 12.84 17.98
C ASP A 56 2.97 13.77 16.80
N ARG A 57 1.98 14.05 15.94
CA ARG A 57 2.12 14.92 14.75
C ARG A 57 3.13 14.43 13.69
N LYS A 58 3.61 13.19 13.78
CA LYS A 58 4.49 12.53 12.81
C LYS A 58 3.73 11.46 12.03
N ILE A 59 3.90 11.39 10.71
CA ILE A 59 3.38 10.27 9.92
C ILE A 59 4.23 9.02 10.23
N VAL A 60 3.58 7.99 10.78
CA VAL A 60 4.25 6.73 11.18
C VAL A 60 3.91 5.55 10.28
N ALA A 61 2.78 5.63 9.57
CA ALA A 61 2.42 4.71 8.49
C ALA A 61 1.50 5.41 7.50
N GLY A 62 1.45 4.92 6.26
CA GLY A 62 0.53 5.44 5.25
C GLY A 62 0.21 4.44 4.16
N ALA A 63 -0.87 4.72 3.45
CA ALA A 63 -1.45 3.90 2.41
C ALA A 63 -1.95 4.79 1.27
N VAL A 64 -1.51 4.51 0.05
CA VAL A 64 -2.13 5.05 -1.16
C VAL A 64 -3.27 4.12 -1.55
N VAL A 65 -4.46 4.68 -1.65
CA VAL A 65 -5.70 3.95 -1.96
C VAL A 65 -6.27 4.47 -3.28
N VAL A 66 -6.61 3.55 -4.16
CA VAL A 66 -7.30 3.85 -5.42
C VAL A 66 -8.77 3.52 -5.27
N TYR A 67 -9.63 4.49 -5.47
CA TYR A 67 -11.07 4.36 -5.42
C TYR A 67 -11.64 4.33 -6.83
N ASP A 68 -12.48 3.33 -7.11
CA ASP A 68 -13.35 3.33 -8.28
C ASP A 68 -14.82 3.26 -7.86
N ARG A 69 -15.73 2.97 -8.80
CA ARG A 69 -17.17 2.88 -8.51
C ARG A 69 -17.49 1.88 -7.39
N HIS A 70 -16.83 0.73 -7.36
CA HIS A 70 -17.19 -0.40 -6.49
C HIS A 70 -16.14 -0.73 -5.44
N ARG A 71 -14.90 -0.27 -5.59
CA ARG A 71 -13.75 -0.74 -4.82
C ARG A 71 -12.98 0.40 -4.17
N ALA A 72 -12.40 0.09 -3.02
CA ALA A 72 -11.27 0.79 -2.44
C ALA A 72 -10.08 -0.17 -2.48
N ILE A 73 -9.02 0.19 -3.20
CA ILE A 73 -7.88 -0.69 -3.48
C ILE A 73 -6.67 -0.17 -2.73
N TYR A 74 -6.17 -0.96 -1.77
CA TYR A 74 -4.90 -0.69 -1.08
C TYR A 74 -3.74 -0.96 -2.04
N TRP A 75 -3.27 0.09 -2.73
CA TRP A 75 -2.28 -0.04 -3.80
C TRP A 75 -0.85 -0.05 -3.27
N HIS A 76 -0.54 0.82 -2.31
CA HIS A 76 0.79 0.93 -1.74
C HIS A 76 0.71 1.28 -0.27
N GLY A 77 1.66 0.77 0.53
CA GLY A 77 1.75 1.16 1.94
C GLY A 77 3.16 1.04 2.50
N ALA A 78 3.42 1.87 3.50
CA ALA A 78 4.70 2.00 4.15
C ALA A 78 4.53 2.33 5.64
N SER A 79 5.52 2.01 6.45
CA SER A 79 5.49 2.27 7.89
C SER A 79 6.88 2.30 8.51
N LEU A 80 7.09 3.19 9.46
CA LEU A 80 8.31 3.28 10.25
C LEU A 80 8.39 2.10 11.23
N SER A 81 9.55 1.42 11.27
CA SER A 81 9.79 0.26 12.15
C SER A 81 9.65 0.60 13.63
N GLU A 82 10.16 1.77 14.03
CA GLU A 82 10.15 2.24 15.42
C GLU A 82 8.74 2.33 16.02
N TYR A 83 7.70 2.50 15.20
CA TYR A 83 6.31 2.62 15.65
C TYR A 83 5.45 1.37 15.40
N LEU A 84 6.02 0.25 14.91
CA LEU A 84 5.24 -0.97 14.65
C LEU A 84 4.58 -1.55 15.91
N HIS A 85 5.15 -1.31 17.08
CA HIS A 85 4.58 -1.71 18.38
C HIS A 85 3.21 -1.05 18.65
N LEU A 86 2.93 0.12 18.07
CA LEU A 86 1.63 0.81 18.15
C LEU A 86 0.58 0.25 17.18
N ARG A 87 0.96 -0.70 16.33
CA ARG A 87 0.12 -1.29 15.25
C ARG A 87 -0.54 -0.23 14.34
N PRO A 88 0.19 0.78 13.84
CA PRO A 88 -0.41 1.88 13.08
C PRO A 88 -1.01 1.41 11.75
N VAL A 89 -0.41 0.40 11.10
CA VAL A 89 -0.92 -0.17 9.85
C VAL A 89 -2.24 -0.91 10.08
N ASN A 90 -2.42 -1.56 11.23
CA ASN A 90 -3.69 -2.22 11.55
C ASN A 90 -4.82 -1.22 11.72
N LEU A 91 -4.58 -0.13 12.46
CA LEU A 91 -5.53 0.97 12.61
C LEU A 91 -5.84 1.62 11.27
N LEU A 92 -4.82 1.83 10.43
CA LEU A 92 -4.97 2.40 9.09
C LEU A 92 -5.87 1.54 8.20
N MET A 93 -5.63 0.23 8.12
CA MET A 93 -6.48 -0.68 7.32
C MET A 93 -7.91 -0.73 7.85
N PHE A 94 -8.11 -0.82 9.18
CA PHE A 94 -9.45 -0.78 9.76
C PHE A 94 -10.19 0.52 9.38
N SER A 95 -9.51 1.66 9.50
CA SER A 95 -10.09 2.97 9.15
C SER A 95 -10.46 3.05 7.68
N LEU A 96 -9.61 2.53 6.79
CA LEU A 96 -9.87 2.49 5.35
C LEU A 96 -11.02 1.55 4.97
N ILE A 97 -11.16 0.40 5.64
CA ILE A 97 -12.31 -0.50 5.45
C ILE A 97 -13.61 0.21 5.87
N MET A 98 -13.60 0.90 7.00
CA MET A 98 -14.75 1.65 7.48
C MET A 98 -15.10 2.83 6.55
N ASP A 99 -14.10 3.53 6.01
CA ASP A 99 -14.29 4.57 5.01
C ASP A 99 -14.86 4.02 3.70
N ALA A 100 -14.32 2.90 3.20
CA ALA A 100 -14.84 2.22 2.02
C ALA A 100 -16.32 1.83 2.19
N ARG A 101 -16.68 1.27 3.36
CA ARG A 101 -18.08 0.96 3.70
C ARG A 101 -18.95 2.22 3.71
N LYS A 102 -18.49 3.31 4.33
CA LYS A 102 -19.21 4.59 4.39
C LYS A 102 -19.47 5.17 3.00
N ARG A 103 -18.52 5.00 2.06
CA ARG A 103 -18.64 5.42 0.66
C ARG A 103 -19.47 4.45 -0.20
N GLY A 104 -20.07 3.41 0.38
CA GLY A 104 -20.85 2.42 -0.35
C GLY A 104 -20.03 1.54 -1.30
N LYS A 105 -18.73 1.37 -1.05
CA LYS A 105 -17.91 0.43 -1.82
C LYS A 105 -18.35 -0.99 -1.50
N LEU A 106 -18.40 -1.83 -2.53
CA LEU A 106 -18.72 -3.24 -2.43
C LEU A 106 -17.52 -4.05 -1.92
N TYR A 107 -16.30 -3.61 -2.24
CA TYR A 107 -15.08 -4.32 -1.88
C TYR A 107 -14.00 -3.39 -1.34
N PHE A 108 -13.30 -3.87 -0.32
CA PHE A 108 -11.97 -3.40 0.06
C PHE A 108 -10.95 -4.42 -0.43
N ASP A 109 -10.14 -4.03 -1.42
CA ASP A 109 -9.18 -4.91 -2.08
C ASP A 109 -7.78 -4.66 -1.50
N PHE A 110 -7.20 -5.70 -0.90
CA PHE A 110 -5.86 -5.64 -0.32
C PHE A 110 -4.72 -5.74 -1.36
N ASN A 111 -5.02 -5.92 -2.66
CA ASN A 111 -4.07 -6.31 -3.71
C ASN A 111 -3.41 -7.69 -3.46
N PRO A 112 -2.67 -8.27 -4.43
CA PRO A 112 -1.86 -9.46 -4.22
C PRO A 112 -0.78 -9.28 -3.14
N SER A 113 -0.36 -10.38 -2.52
CA SER A 113 0.66 -10.38 -1.45
C SER A 113 2.10 -10.46 -1.97
N GLY A 114 2.30 -10.52 -3.29
CA GLY A 114 3.63 -10.54 -3.92
C GLY A 114 4.50 -11.74 -3.57
N GLY A 115 3.93 -12.82 -3.01
CA GLY A 115 4.68 -13.96 -2.47
C GLY A 115 5.30 -13.73 -1.09
N HIS A 116 5.02 -12.61 -0.44
CA HIS A 116 5.54 -12.32 0.90
C HIS A 116 4.64 -12.91 2.01
N GLU A 117 5.13 -13.92 2.73
CA GLU A 117 4.36 -14.59 3.79
C GLU A 117 3.90 -13.65 4.91
N GLY A 118 4.75 -12.70 5.31
CA GLY A 118 4.40 -11.70 6.31
C GLY A 118 3.24 -10.80 5.88
N VAL A 119 3.22 -10.40 4.60
CA VAL A 119 2.14 -9.60 4.01
C VAL A 119 0.85 -10.44 3.92
N LEU A 120 0.97 -11.70 3.52
CA LEU A 120 -0.18 -12.63 3.49
C LEU A 120 -0.80 -12.80 4.88
N ARG A 121 0.02 -13.07 5.90
CA ARG A 121 -0.43 -13.22 7.30
C ARG A 121 -1.10 -11.94 7.81
N PHE A 122 -0.52 -10.79 7.51
CA PHE A 122 -1.10 -9.49 7.86
C PHE A 122 -2.50 -9.32 7.25
N LYS A 123 -2.64 -9.55 5.94
CA LYS A 123 -3.93 -9.42 5.23
C LYS A 123 -4.97 -10.41 5.77
N ARG A 124 -4.57 -11.66 6.07
CA ARG A 124 -5.45 -12.68 6.67
C ARG A 124 -6.03 -12.27 8.02
N SER A 125 -5.34 -11.42 8.80
CA SER A 125 -5.87 -10.95 10.09
C SER A 125 -7.14 -10.09 9.97
N PHE A 126 -7.49 -9.64 8.77
CA PHE A 126 -8.74 -8.93 8.45
C PHE A 126 -9.82 -9.84 7.87
N TYR A 127 -9.61 -11.17 7.86
CA TYR A 127 -10.54 -12.17 7.33
C TYR A 127 -11.03 -11.88 5.89
N PRO A 128 -10.12 -11.63 4.92
CA PRO A 128 -10.51 -11.37 3.54
C PRO A 128 -10.98 -12.66 2.84
N HIS A 129 -11.73 -12.50 1.76
CA HIS A 129 -11.90 -13.57 0.78
C HIS A 129 -10.67 -13.63 -0.13
N GLU A 130 -9.97 -14.75 -0.14
CA GLU A 130 -8.78 -14.95 -0.98
C GLU A 130 -9.19 -15.30 -2.41
N LEU A 131 -8.63 -14.56 -3.38
CA LEU A 131 -8.85 -14.77 -4.81
C LEU A 131 -7.52 -15.05 -5.50
N PRO A 132 -7.49 -15.93 -6.52
CA PRO A 132 -6.29 -16.16 -7.31
C PRO A 132 -5.94 -14.90 -8.12
N SER A 133 -4.64 -14.58 -8.20
CA SER A 133 -4.11 -13.51 -9.04
C SER A 133 -3.24 -14.12 -10.14
N GLY A 134 -3.73 -14.13 -11.38
CA GLY A 134 -2.98 -14.65 -12.52
C GLY A 134 -1.72 -13.82 -12.79
N ILE A 135 -0.55 -14.46 -12.86
CA ILE A 135 0.70 -13.82 -13.23
C ILE A 135 0.99 -14.09 -14.70
N ILE A 136 0.95 -13.06 -15.53
CA ILE A 136 1.32 -13.15 -16.94
C ILE A 136 2.82 -12.84 -17.05
N ARG A 137 3.62 -13.82 -17.48
CA ARG A 137 5.04 -13.62 -17.80
C ARG A 137 5.19 -13.44 -19.30
N ARG A 138 5.73 -12.28 -19.71
CA ARG A 138 6.10 -12.00 -21.10
C ARG A 138 7.61 -12.14 -21.24
N GLU A 139 8.06 -13.15 -21.96
CA GLU A 139 9.47 -13.35 -22.30
C GLU A 139 9.65 -13.20 -23.82
N PRO A 140 10.78 -12.63 -24.29
CA PRO A 140 11.13 -12.67 -25.70
C PRO A 140 11.18 -14.11 -26.21
N TRP A 141 10.69 -14.36 -27.43
CA TRP A 141 10.60 -15.71 -28.01
C TRP A 141 11.93 -16.47 -27.97
N TRP A 142 13.06 -15.77 -28.11
CA TRP A 142 14.40 -16.36 -28.15
C TRP A 142 14.91 -16.85 -26.78
N ARG A 143 14.38 -16.36 -25.64
CA ARG A 143 14.77 -16.87 -24.31
C ARG A 143 14.39 -18.33 -24.08
N ARG A 144 13.49 -18.88 -24.90
CA ARG A 144 13.11 -20.30 -24.88
C ARG A 144 14.26 -21.22 -25.29
N PHE A 145 15.26 -20.70 -26.02
CA PHE A 145 16.42 -21.46 -26.51
C PHE A 145 17.66 -21.37 -25.62
N LEU A 146 17.63 -20.56 -24.54
CA LEU A 146 18.75 -20.39 -23.60
C LEU A 146 18.61 -21.25 -22.33
N LYS A 147 17.55 -22.07 -22.23
CA LYS A 147 17.31 -23.01 -21.11
C LYS A 147 17.78 -24.44 -21.45
N GLY A 148 18.81 -24.57 -22.27
CA GLY A 148 19.49 -25.84 -22.59
C GLY A 148 20.71 -26.04 -21.70
#